data_AF-A0A2V8VXU7-F1
#
_entry.id   AF-A0A2V8VXU7-F1
#
_cell.length_a   1.000
_cell.length_b   1.000
_cell.length_c   1.000
_cell.angle_alpha   90.00
_cell.angle_beta   90.00
_cell.angle_gamma   90.00
#
_symmetry.space_group_name_H-M   'P 1'
#
loop_
_entity.id
_entity.type
_entity.pdbx_description
1 polymer ?
#
loop_
_entity_poly.entity_id
_entity_poly.type
_entity_poly.pdbx_seq_one_letter_code
_entity_poly.pdbx_strand_id
1 'polypeptide(L)'
;MTQTGRPTKSKPLIETSFAEWQNQIAITLHTAFRMTRAVLPGMTARKYGRIVNITSVTGPLVSNPGSAAYGAAKAAMDGMMRAVAIETGRDGITINGVAPGWIATGSSTESEKIAALHTPLGRAGTPDEVAAAVCFLASPEAAYITGQILVIDGGNILQEKKVS
;
A
#
# COMPACT_ATOMS: atom_id res chain seq x y z
N MET A 1 9.17 -7.97 -3.86
CA MET A 1 8.73 -6.79 -4.65
C MET A 1 9.58 -5.54 -4.39
N THR A 2 10.22 -4.93 -5.40
CA THR A 2 10.88 -3.60 -5.24
C THR A 2 10.46 -2.61 -6.33
N GLN A 3 10.09 -1.41 -5.89
CA GLN A 3 9.49 -0.33 -6.68
C GLN A 3 10.50 0.48 -7.53
N THR A 4 11.76 0.06 -7.60
CA THR A 4 12.85 0.91 -8.14
C THR A 4 13.79 0.22 -9.13
N GLY A 5 13.46 -0.99 -9.62
CA GLY A 5 14.34 -1.72 -10.56
C GLY A 5 15.69 -2.14 -9.99
N ARG A 6 15.94 -1.90 -8.69
CA ARG A 6 17.08 -2.42 -7.94
C ARG A 6 16.59 -3.47 -6.94
N PRO A 7 17.22 -4.65 -6.88
CA PRO A 7 16.90 -5.63 -5.84
C PRO A 7 17.39 -5.09 -4.49
N THR A 8 16.49 -4.84 -3.55
CA THR A 8 16.83 -4.80 -2.12
C THR A 8 16.56 -6.17 -1.55
N LYS A 9 17.61 -6.84 -1.06
CA LYS A 9 17.47 -8.12 -0.36
C LYS A 9 16.78 -7.90 0.98
N SER A 10 15.77 -8.72 1.28
CA SER A 10 15.19 -8.79 2.62
C SER A 10 16.25 -9.33 3.59
N LYS A 11 16.39 -8.70 4.75
CA LYS A 11 17.28 -9.14 5.83
C LYS A 11 16.73 -8.74 7.20
N PRO A 12 17.08 -9.46 8.28
CA PRO A 12 16.68 -9.10 9.63
C PRO A 12 17.04 -7.65 10.00
N LEU A 13 16.26 -7.05 10.90
CA LEU A 13 16.48 -5.67 11.34
C LEU A 13 17.87 -5.47 11.96
N ILE A 14 18.35 -6.47 12.72
CA ILE A 14 19.68 -6.43 13.35
C ILE A 14 20.84 -6.33 12.34
N GLU A 15 20.62 -6.78 11.10
CA GLU A 15 21.60 -6.70 10.01
C GLU A 15 21.38 -5.47 9.12
N THR A 16 20.37 -4.67 9.40
CA THR A 16 20.02 -3.49 8.61
C THR A 16 20.75 -2.27 9.13
N SER A 17 21.64 -1.70 8.32
CA SER A 17 22.30 -0.45 8.65
C SER A 17 21.29 0.70 8.67
N PHE A 18 21.58 1.74 9.43
CA PHE A 18 20.70 2.91 9.49
C PHE A 18 20.54 3.60 8.13
N ALA A 19 21.59 3.62 7.29
CA ALA A 19 21.51 4.18 5.94
C ALA A 19 20.55 3.38 5.03
N GLU A 20 20.56 2.05 5.11
CA GLU A 20 19.61 1.21 4.37
C GLU A 20 18.18 1.40 4.86
N TRP A 21 17.99 1.50 6.18
CA TRP A 21 16.70 1.85 6.78
C TRP A 21 16.19 3.17 6.21
N GLN A 22 17.00 4.23 6.28
CA GLN A 22 16.63 5.57 5.79
C GLN A 22 16.27 5.53 4.30
N ASN A 23 17.04 4.81 3.48
CA ASN A 23 16.76 4.67 2.05
C ASN A 23 15.41 3.97 1.79
N GLN A 24 15.09 2.88 2.51
CA GLN A 24 13.82 2.17 2.34
C GLN A 24 12.61 3.03 2.78
N ILE A 25 12.75 3.76 3.89
CA ILE A 25 11.75 4.74 4.32
C ILE A 25 11.57 5.81 3.25
N ALA A 26 12.66 6.39 2.74
CA ALA A 26 12.61 7.48 1.78
C ALA A 26 11.93 7.08 0.46
N ILE A 27 12.28 5.92 -0.09
CA ILE A 27 11.69 5.42 -1.34
C ILE A 27 10.18 5.21 -1.22
N THR A 28 9.68 4.80 -0.06
CA THR A 28 8.26 4.44 0.11
C THR A 28 7.45 5.62 0.64
N LEU A 29 7.88 6.25 1.73
CA LEU A 29 7.11 7.27 2.44
C LEU A 29 7.34 8.67 1.86
N HIS A 30 8.59 9.04 1.57
CA HIS A 30 8.86 10.40 1.06
C HIS A 30 8.33 10.59 -0.35
N THR A 31 8.29 9.56 -1.18
CA THR A 31 7.69 9.62 -2.52
C THR A 31 6.18 9.90 -2.42
N ALA A 32 5.46 9.16 -1.58
CA ALA A 32 4.03 9.39 -1.33
C ALA A 32 3.76 10.79 -0.76
N PHE A 33 4.56 11.24 0.20
CA PHE A 33 4.47 12.60 0.75
C PHE A 33 4.68 13.67 -0.33
N ARG A 34 5.76 13.57 -1.10
CA ARG A 34 6.12 14.57 -2.13
C ARG A 34 5.04 14.68 -3.20
N MET A 35 4.55 13.54 -3.69
CA MET A 35 3.49 13.52 -4.71
C MET A 35 2.17 14.08 -4.17
N THR A 36 1.74 13.63 -2.99
CA THR A 36 0.52 14.14 -2.33
C THR A 36 0.60 15.65 -2.16
N ARG A 37 1.69 16.15 -1.56
CA ARG A 37 1.90 17.59 -1.35
C ARG A 37 1.92 18.38 -2.68
N ALA A 38 2.50 17.83 -3.74
CA ALA A 38 2.60 18.52 -5.02
C ALA A 38 1.24 18.72 -5.71
N VAL A 39 0.32 17.76 -5.58
CA VAL A 39 -0.99 17.82 -6.26
C VAL A 39 -2.04 18.61 -5.46
N LEU A 40 -1.94 18.62 -4.14
CA LEU A 40 -2.96 19.20 -3.24
C LEU A 40 -3.35 20.65 -3.57
N PRO A 41 -2.42 21.61 -3.79
CA PRO A 41 -2.81 23.01 -4.06
C PRO A 41 -3.76 23.13 -5.27
N GLY A 42 -3.45 22.40 -6.35
CA GLY A 42 -4.29 22.38 -7.53
C GLY A 42 -5.63 21.67 -7.30
N MET A 43 -5.67 20.65 -6.44
CA MET A 43 -6.92 19.95 -6.08
C MET A 43 -7.84 20.84 -5.24
N THR A 44 -7.27 21.56 -4.27
CA THR A 44 -7.99 22.48 -3.39
C THR A 44 -8.55 23.66 -4.18
N ALA A 45 -7.76 24.25 -5.09
CA ALA A 45 -8.20 25.37 -5.92
C ALA A 45 -9.43 25.04 -6.77
N ARG A 46 -9.51 23.82 -7.31
CA ARG A 46 -10.63 23.35 -8.14
C ARG A 46 -11.74 22.62 -7.38
N LYS A 47 -11.61 22.49 -6.06
CA LYS A 47 -12.55 21.79 -5.16
C LYS A 47 -12.88 20.35 -5.61
N TYR A 48 -11.88 19.65 -6.14
CA TYR A 48 -12.05 18.28 -6.60
C TYR A 48 -10.71 17.54 -6.68
N GLY A 49 -10.66 16.32 -6.15
CA GLY A 49 -9.49 15.47 -6.23
C GLY A 49 -9.73 14.03 -5.80
N ARG A 50 -8.98 13.11 -6.39
CA ARG A 50 -8.93 11.70 -6.00
C ARG A 50 -7.47 11.29 -5.91
N ILE A 51 -7.03 10.89 -4.73
CA ILE A 51 -5.67 10.38 -4.49
C ILE A 51 -5.80 8.94 -4.03
N VAL A 52 -5.16 8.02 -4.75
CA VAL A 52 -5.15 6.59 -4.39
C VAL A 52 -3.71 6.17 -4.20
N ASN A 53 -3.34 5.89 -2.96
CA ASN A 53 -2.02 5.37 -2.61
C ASN A 53 -2.02 3.85 -2.77
N ILE A 54 -0.99 3.31 -3.43
CA ILE A 54 -0.74 1.87 -3.38
C ILE A 54 0.01 1.59 -2.08
N THR A 55 -0.72 1.09 -1.09
CA THR A 55 -0.21 0.76 0.24
C THR A 55 0.26 -0.71 0.22
N SER A 56 -0.09 -1.51 1.22
CA SER A 56 0.31 -2.92 1.36
C SER A 56 -0.42 -3.53 2.54
N VAL A 57 -0.72 -4.83 2.51
CA VAL A 57 -1.11 -5.55 3.74
C VAL A 57 0.07 -5.73 4.69
N THR A 58 1.28 -5.91 4.15
CA THR A 58 2.53 -5.97 4.93
C THR A 58 2.88 -4.57 5.48
N GLY A 59 2.98 -4.47 6.80
CA GLY A 59 3.19 -3.25 7.57
C GLY A 59 1.94 -2.86 8.35
N PRO A 60 0.88 -2.39 7.68
CA PRO A 60 -0.34 -1.93 8.35
C PRO A 60 -1.17 -3.04 9.01
N LEU A 61 -1.19 -4.25 8.44
CA LEU A 61 -2.11 -5.33 8.86
C LEU A 61 -1.39 -6.62 9.25
N VAL A 62 -0.37 -7.00 8.49
CA VAL A 62 0.44 -8.22 8.71
C VAL A 62 1.92 -7.92 8.45
N SER A 63 2.82 -8.89 8.61
CA SER A 63 4.25 -8.68 8.33
C SER A 63 4.98 -9.95 7.90
N ASN A 64 6.16 -9.77 7.32
CA ASN A 64 7.09 -10.83 6.94
C ASN A 64 8.48 -10.54 7.53
N PRO A 65 9.30 -11.58 7.82
CA PRO A 65 10.69 -11.39 8.21
C PRO A 65 11.46 -10.52 7.21
N GLY A 66 12.21 -9.56 7.76
CA GLY A 66 13.01 -8.60 7.00
C GLY A 66 12.25 -7.46 6.30
N SER A 67 10.94 -7.33 6.57
CA SER A 67 10.12 -6.22 6.06
C SER A 67 10.01 -5.04 7.03
N ALA A 68 10.90 -4.89 8.02
CA ALA A 68 10.74 -3.90 9.09
C ALA A 68 10.64 -2.45 8.56
N ALA A 69 11.61 -2.01 7.74
CA ALA A 69 11.60 -0.65 7.19
C ALA A 69 10.46 -0.45 6.18
N TYR A 70 10.25 -1.41 5.27
CA TYR A 70 9.14 -1.38 4.32
C TYR A 70 7.77 -1.28 5.03
N GLY A 71 7.54 -2.14 6.02
CA GLY A 71 6.30 -2.21 6.78
C GLY A 71 6.06 -0.93 7.59
N ALA A 72 7.10 -0.40 8.23
CA ALA A 72 7.03 0.90 8.92
C ALA A 72 6.65 2.03 7.96
N ALA A 73 7.26 2.08 6.77
CA ALA A 73 6.95 3.11 5.77
C ALA A 73 5.52 3.01 5.23
N LYS A 74 5.03 1.79 4.98
CA LYS A 74 3.65 1.56 4.50
C LYS A 74 2.61 1.90 5.58
N ALA A 75 2.85 1.53 6.83
CA ALA A 75 1.99 1.94 7.94
C ALA A 75 1.98 3.46 8.15
N ALA A 76 3.13 4.12 8.03
CA ALA A 76 3.22 5.57 8.12
C ALA A 76 2.49 6.28 6.97
N MET A 77 2.50 5.70 5.76
CA MET A 77 1.74 6.22 4.61
C MET A 77 0.23 6.25 4.91
N ASP A 78 -0.30 5.21 5.56
CA ASP A 78 -1.71 5.16 5.97
C ASP A 78 -2.04 6.19 7.05
N GLY A 79 -1.11 6.44 7.97
CA GLY A 79 -1.23 7.51 8.96
C GLY A 79 -1.32 8.89 8.30
N MET A 80 -0.40 9.19 7.38
CA MET A 80 -0.36 10.43 6.61
C MET A 80 -1.66 10.62 5.81
N MET A 81 -2.14 9.56 5.14
CA MET A 81 -3.38 9.58 4.37
C MET A 81 -4.57 10.05 5.20
N ARG A 82 -4.74 9.53 6.43
CA ARG A 82 -5.88 9.89 7.28
C ARG A 82 -5.86 11.37 7.70
N ALA A 83 -4.67 11.91 7.98
CA ALA A 83 -4.52 13.34 8.27
C ALA A 83 -4.93 14.20 7.05
N VAL A 84 -4.41 13.87 5.86
CA VAL A 84 -4.74 14.59 4.62
C VAL A 84 -6.24 14.49 4.30
N ALA A 85 -6.87 13.34 4.54
CA ALA A 85 -8.32 13.18 4.35
C ALA A 85 -9.13 14.16 5.21
N ILE A 86 -8.74 14.36 6.47
CA ILE A 86 -9.38 15.31 7.39
C ILE A 86 -9.16 16.75 6.90
N GLU A 87 -7.93 17.08 6.51
CA GLU A 87 -7.55 18.43 6.06
C GLU A 87 -8.29 18.86 4.78
N THR A 88 -8.53 17.93 3.87
CA THR A 88 -8.93 18.24 2.48
C THR A 88 -10.35 17.83 2.12
N GLY A 89 -11.05 17.08 2.99
CA GLY A 89 -12.38 16.56 2.69
C GLY A 89 -13.42 17.66 2.37
N ARG A 90 -13.32 18.83 3.03
CA ARG A 90 -14.19 19.99 2.75
C ARG A 90 -13.93 20.64 1.38
N ASP A 91 -12.79 20.33 0.75
CA ASP A 91 -12.45 20.74 -0.60
C ASP A 91 -12.88 19.71 -1.66
N GLY A 92 -13.71 18.71 -1.32
CA GLY A 92 -14.17 17.70 -2.29
C GLY A 92 -13.09 16.70 -2.71
N ILE A 93 -12.01 16.61 -1.94
CA ILE A 93 -10.87 15.72 -2.19
C ILE A 93 -11.05 14.45 -1.36
N THR A 94 -10.88 13.29 -1.99
CA THR A 94 -10.73 12.02 -1.27
C THR A 94 -9.31 11.50 -1.42
N ILE A 95 -8.82 10.87 -0.36
CA ILE A 95 -7.54 10.15 -0.37
C ILE A 95 -7.73 8.80 0.30
N ASN A 96 -7.37 7.73 -0.41
CA ASN A 96 -7.55 6.34 0.05
C ASN A 96 -6.32 5.49 -0.28
N GLY A 97 -6.23 4.33 0.36
CA GLY A 97 -5.22 3.32 0.11
C GLY A 97 -5.83 2.08 -0.53
N VAL A 98 -5.11 1.48 -1.47
CA VAL A 98 -5.33 0.08 -1.87
C VAL A 98 -4.17 -0.73 -1.31
N ALA A 99 -4.48 -1.78 -0.54
CA ALA A 99 -3.51 -2.64 0.13
C ALA A 99 -3.51 -4.03 -0.52
N PRO A 100 -2.62 -4.28 -1.50
CA PRO A 100 -2.52 -5.59 -2.13
C PRO A 100 -1.86 -6.62 -1.21
N GLY A 101 -2.26 -7.88 -1.37
CA GLY A 101 -1.53 -9.05 -0.89
C GLY A 101 -0.55 -9.60 -1.93
N TRP A 102 -0.61 -10.91 -2.18
CA TRP A 102 0.21 -11.55 -3.20
C TRP A 102 -0.36 -11.30 -4.60
N ILE A 103 0.33 -10.45 -5.38
CA ILE A 103 -0.05 -10.11 -6.75
C ILE A 103 0.98 -10.67 -7.74
N ALA A 104 0.50 -11.28 -8.82
CA ALA A 104 1.32 -11.78 -9.90
C ALA A 104 1.92 -10.60 -10.69
N THR A 105 3.21 -10.34 -10.46
CA THR A 105 3.96 -9.31 -11.18
C THR A 105 5.27 -9.90 -11.71
N GLY A 106 5.91 -9.23 -12.67
CA GLY A 106 7.25 -9.63 -13.14
C GLY A 106 8.33 -9.61 -12.05
N SER A 107 8.05 -9.01 -10.89
CA SER A 107 8.95 -8.94 -9.74
C SER A 107 8.71 -10.02 -8.67
N SER A 108 7.70 -10.87 -8.86
CA SER A 108 7.32 -11.89 -7.88
C SER A 108 8.38 -13.00 -7.79
N THR A 109 8.93 -13.21 -6.59
CA THR A 109 9.87 -14.30 -6.33
C THR A 109 9.16 -15.65 -6.35
N GLU A 110 9.92 -16.73 -6.48
CA GLU A 110 9.33 -18.09 -6.46
C GLU A 110 8.62 -18.38 -5.13
N SER A 111 9.19 -17.94 -4.01
CA SER A 111 8.54 -18.05 -2.70
C SER A 111 7.24 -17.26 -2.61
N GLU A 112 7.19 -16.05 -3.20
CA GLU A 112 5.97 -15.23 -3.24
C GLU A 112 4.88 -15.92 -4.09
N LYS A 113 5.24 -16.58 -5.20
CA LYS A 113 4.30 -17.36 -6.02
C LYS A 113 3.74 -18.57 -5.27
N ILE A 114 4.58 -19.32 -4.56
CA ILE A 114 4.14 -20.45 -3.73
C ILE A 114 3.24 -19.96 -2.59
N ALA A 115 3.60 -18.87 -1.92
CA ALA A 115 2.78 -18.30 -0.85
C ALA A 115 1.38 -17.91 -1.34
N ALA A 116 1.27 -17.38 -2.56
CA ALA A 116 -0.01 -17.00 -3.15
C ALA A 116 -0.99 -18.17 -3.31
N LEU A 117 -0.50 -19.39 -3.54
CA LEU A 117 -1.33 -20.60 -3.62
C LEU A 117 -1.97 -20.99 -2.28
N HIS A 118 -1.45 -20.45 -1.17
CA HIS A 118 -1.95 -20.72 0.18
C HIS A 118 -2.92 -19.64 0.68
N THR A 119 -3.25 -18.65 -0.16
CA THR A 119 -4.36 -17.74 0.15
C THR A 119 -5.69 -18.50 0.06
N PRO A 120 -6.76 -18.05 0.74
CA PRO A 120 -8.09 -18.65 0.61
C PRO A 120 -8.60 -18.77 -0.83
N LEU A 121 -8.22 -17.86 -1.74
CA LEU A 121 -8.58 -17.96 -3.17
C LEU A 121 -7.65 -18.87 -3.99
N GLY A 122 -6.62 -19.46 -3.38
CA GLY A 122 -5.74 -20.46 -4.00
C GLY A 122 -4.86 -19.94 -5.15
N ARG A 123 -4.74 -18.61 -5.30
CA ARG A 123 -3.95 -17.99 -6.38
C ARG A 123 -3.45 -16.60 -6.00
N ALA A 124 -2.47 -16.11 -6.75
CA ALA A 124 -2.14 -14.69 -6.74
C ALA A 124 -3.27 -13.85 -7.37
N GLY A 125 -3.45 -12.64 -6.86
CA GLY A 125 -4.23 -11.60 -7.53
C GLY A 125 -3.52 -11.11 -8.79
N THR A 126 -4.24 -10.45 -9.69
CA THR A 126 -3.67 -9.83 -10.90
C THR A 126 -3.50 -8.32 -10.72
N PRO A 127 -2.60 -7.68 -11.49
CA PRO A 127 -2.51 -6.22 -11.52
C PRO A 127 -3.84 -5.56 -11.91
N ASP A 128 -4.62 -6.19 -12.79
CA ASP A 128 -5.93 -5.67 -13.21
C ASP A 128 -6.96 -5.67 -12.06
N GLU A 129 -6.91 -6.66 -11.16
CA GLU A 129 -7.76 -6.68 -9.97
C GLU A 129 -7.42 -5.54 -9.00
N VAL A 130 -6.14 -5.21 -8.87
CA VAL A 130 -5.70 -4.02 -8.12
C VAL A 130 -6.12 -2.74 -8.83
N ALA A 131 -5.96 -2.68 -10.16
CA ALA A 131 -6.36 -1.53 -10.96
C ALA A 131 -7.86 -1.25 -10.88
N ALA A 132 -8.70 -2.29 -10.88
CA ALA A 132 -10.15 -2.15 -10.72
C ALA A 132 -10.51 -1.47 -9.39
N ALA A 133 -9.86 -1.86 -8.28
CA ALA A 133 -10.02 -1.21 -6.99
C ALA A 133 -9.57 0.26 -7.00
N VAL A 134 -8.45 0.56 -7.67
CA VAL A 134 -7.97 1.95 -7.86
C VAL A 134 -8.98 2.77 -8.67
N CYS A 135 -9.47 2.24 -9.79
CA CYS A 135 -10.47 2.88 -10.64
C CYS A 135 -11.76 3.16 -9.86
N PHE A 136 -12.23 2.21 -9.05
CA PHE A 136 -13.38 2.43 -8.18
C PHE A 136 -13.14 3.58 -7.19
N LEU A 137 -12.03 3.60 -6.47
CA LEU A 137 -11.73 4.68 -5.52
C LEU A 137 -11.49 6.05 -6.20
N ALA A 138 -11.06 6.04 -7.45
CA ALA A 138 -10.91 7.25 -8.28
C ALA A 138 -12.21 7.71 -8.94
N SER A 139 -13.28 6.91 -8.86
CA SER A 139 -14.56 7.21 -9.50
C SER A 139 -15.36 8.29 -8.76
N PRO A 140 -16.34 8.93 -9.43
CA PRO A 140 -17.33 9.79 -8.77
C PRO A 140 -18.16 9.04 -7.72
N GLU A 141 -18.47 7.77 -7.93
CA GLU A 141 -19.30 6.93 -7.06
C GLU A 141 -18.67 6.72 -5.67
N ALA A 142 -17.35 6.78 -5.58
CA ALA A 142 -16.60 6.69 -4.33
C ALA A 142 -16.45 8.03 -3.58
N ALA A 143 -17.22 9.07 -3.93
CA ALA A 143 -17.06 10.43 -3.36
C ALA A 143 -17.20 10.51 -1.83
N TYR A 144 -17.83 9.54 -1.18
CA TYR A 144 -17.98 9.49 0.27
C TYR A 144 -16.99 8.55 0.98
N ILE A 145 -16.04 7.98 0.24
CA ILE A 145 -14.99 7.11 0.76
C ILE A 145 -13.70 7.92 0.82
N THR A 146 -13.21 8.21 2.03
CA THR A 146 -11.92 8.89 2.25
C THR A 146 -11.27 8.39 3.54
N GLY A 147 -9.94 8.38 3.58
CA GLY A 147 -9.13 7.88 4.69
C GLY A 147 -9.21 6.36 4.89
N GLN A 148 -9.74 5.62 3.90
CA GLN A 148 -9.94 4.17 4.00
C GLN A 148 -8.83 3.39 3.29
N ILE A 149 -8.66 2.14 3.71
CA ILE A 149 -7.78 1.17 3.07
C ILE A 149 -8.65 0.04 2.52
N LEU A 150 -8.60 -0.18 1.21
CA LEU A 150 -9.24 -1.31 0.57
C LEU A 150 -8.22 -2.44 0.39
N VAL A 151 -8.41 -3.54 1.12
CA VAL A 151 -7.55 -4.73 1.04
C VAL A 151 -7.92 -5.58 -0.17
N ILE A 152 -6.92 -5.95 -0.97
CA ILE A 152 -7.06 -6.80 -2.16
C ILE A 152 -6.02 -7.93 -2.07
N ASP A 153 -6.32 -8.98 -1.31
CA ASP A 153 -5.32 -9.98 -0.92
C ASP A 153 -5.80 -11.44 -1.01
N GLY A 154 -7.00 -11.68 -1.55
CA GLY A 154 -7.58 -13.02 -1.65
C GLY A 154 -7.85 -13.67 -0.29
N GLY A 155 -7.99 -12.88 0.78
CA GLY A 155 -8.22 -13.35 2.15
C GLY A 155 -6.93 -13.73 2.90
N ASN A 156 -5.75 -13.40 2.36
CA ASN A 156 -4.45 -13.75 2.94
C ASN A 156 -4.27 -13.33 4.41
N ILE A 157 -4.81 -12.17 4.82
CA ILE A 157 -4.68 -11.70 6.20
C ILE A 157 -5.65 -12.36 7.19
N LEU A 158 -6.63 -13.13 6.73
CA LEU A 158 -7.66 -13.68 7.60
C LEU A 158 -7.12 -14.88 8.38
N GLN A 159 -7.23 -14.81 9.70
CA GLN A 159 -6.97 -15.94 10.61
C GLN A 159 -8.15 -16.07 11.56
N GLU A 160 -8.93 -17.12 11.42
CA GLU A 160 -10.08 -17.37 12.29
C GLU A 160 -9.87 -18.61 13.18
N LYS A 161 -9.72 -19.80 12.58
CA LYS A 161 -9.56 -21.05 13.33
C LYS A 161 -8.07 -21.42 13.47
N LYS A 162 -7.58 -21.43 14.72
CA LYS A 162 -6.20 -21.83 15.09
C LYS A 162 -6.19 -23.20 15.76
N VAL A 163 -6.75 -24.20 15.10
CA VAL A 163 -6.62 -25.60 15.52
C VAL A 163 -6.27 -26.42 14.29
N SER A 164 -5.23 -27.25 14.47
CA SER A 164 -4.64 -28.16 13.49
C SER A 164 -5.65 -29.03 12.78
#